data_AF-A0A8B8KDT9-F1
#
_entry.id   AF-A0A8B8KDT9-F1
#
_cell.length_a   1.000
_cell.length_b   1.000
_cell.length_c   1.000
_cell.angle_alpha   90.00
_cell.angle_beta   90.00
_cell.angle_gamma   90.00
#
_symmetry.space_group_name_H-M   'P 1'
#
loop_
_entity.id
_entity.type
_entity.pdbx_description
1 polymer ?
#
loop_
_entity_poly.entity_id
_entity_poly.type
_entity_poly.pdbx_seq_one_letter_code
_entity_poly.pdbx_strand_id
1 'polypeptide(L)'
;MPYESYNGINVKLRYILKVTVSRNYVNSIVECMDFVVRNYMPAPTINNSIKMEVGIEDCLHIEFEYGKSKYHLKDVIIGKIYFLLVRIKIKTMELEVRRRESTGSGTNTYVETETLSKFELMDGVPVRGESIPVRLFLSPYELTPTYYNINNKFSVKYYLNLVLVDEEDRRYFKQQEITVYRLNENDS
;
A
#
# COMPACT_ATOMS: atom_id res chain seq x y z
N MET A 1 -8.29 -13.27 18.35
CA MET A 1 -6.83 -13.08 18.51
C MET A 1 -6.50 -11.62 18.24
N PRO A 2 -5.49 -11.02 18.88
CA PRO A 2 -5.27 -9.57 18.84
C PRO A 2 -4.75 -9.04 17.49
N TYR A 3 -4.01 -9.85 16.72
CA TYR A 3 -3.37 -9.41 15.47
C TYR A 3 -3.64 -10.40 14.33
N GLU A 4 -3.71 -9.88 13.10
CA GLU A 4 -3.82 -10.70 11.89
C GLU A 4 -2.48 -11.39 11.59
N SER A 5 -2.53 -12.61 11.06
CA SER A 5 -1.32 -13.31 10.63
C SER A 5 -0.67 -12.57 9.47
N TYR A 6 0.65 -12.45 9.50
CA TYR A 6 1.42 -11.71 8.49
C TYR A 6 2.72 -12.45 8.18
N ASN A 7 3.05 -12.53 6.89
CA ASN A 7 4.29 -13.12 6.41
C ASN A 7 4.96 -12.12 5.47
N GLY A 8 5.85 -11.31 6.04
CA GLY A 8 6.57 -10.25 5.36
C GLY A 8 8.00 -10.62 5.01
N ILE A 9 8.83 -9.60 4.75
CA ILE A 9 10.23 -9.77 4.35
C ILE A 9 11.09 -10.00 5.60
N ASN A 10 11.01 -9.07 6.57
CA ASN A 10 11.81 -9.08 7.79
C ASN A 10 11.03 -9.57 9.01
N VAL A 11 9.72 -9.76 8.88
CA VAL A 11 8.86 -10.15 10.01
C VAL A 11 7.81 -11.19 9.63
N LYS A 12 7.61 -12.17 10.52
CA LYS A 12 6.55 -13.18 10.44
C LYS A 12 5.75 -13.21 11.74
N LEU A 13 4.46 -12.91 11.65
CA LEU A 13 3.49 -13.06 12.72
C LEU A 13 2.64 -14.30 12.40
N ARG A 14 2.83 -15.37 13.17
CA ARG A 14 2.12 -16.63 12.99
C ARG A 14 1.53 -17.13 14.31
N TYR A 15 0.44 -17.88 14.21
CA TYR A 15 -0.19 -18.58 15.31
C TYR A 15 -0.02 -20.08 15.11
N ILE A 16 0.35 -20.78 16.20
CA ILE A 16 0.59 -22.23 16.17
C ILE A 16 -0.19 -22.93 17.28
N LEU A 17 -0.71 -24.11 16.98
CA LEU A 17 -1.08 -25.10 17.98
C LEU A 17 0.10 -26.03 18.19
N LYS A 18 0.70 -25.98 19.38
CA LYS A 18 1.85 -26.81 19.76
C LYS A 18 1.39 -27.90 20.72
N VAL A 19 1.47 -29.15 20.29
CA VAL A 19 1.23 -30.33 21.12
C VAL A 19 2.57 -30.87 21.59
N THR A 20 2.72 -31.14 22.88
CA THR A 20 3.96 -31.69 23.44
C THR A 20 3.63 -32.91 24.28
N VAL A 21 4.12 -34.08 23.86
CA VAL A 21 3.99 -35.35 24.60
C VAL A 21 5.27 -35.57 25.39
N SER A 22 5.18 -35.33 26.70
CA SER A 22 6.28 -35.55 27.66
C SER A 22 6.56 -37.05 27.83
N ARG A 23 7.85 -37.42 27.89
CA ARG A 23 8.30 -38.80 28.11
C ARG A 23 9.48 -38.83 29.08
N ASN A 24 9.50 -39.81 29.98
CA ASN A 24 10.42 -39.84 31.12
C ASN A 24 11.88 -40.17 30.75
N TYR A 25 12.12 -40.89 29.64
CA TYR A 25 13.45 -41.42 29.29
C TYR A 25 13.93 -41.01 27.88
N VAL A 26 13.14 -40.21 27.15
CA VAL A 26 13.45 -39.78 25.77
C VAL A 26 12.93 -38.35 25.59
N ASN A 27 13.51 -37.62 24.63
CA ASN A 27 13.03 -36.30 24.23
C ASN A 27 11.52 -36.28 23.99
N SER A 28 10.88 -35.20 24.46
CA SER A 28 9.46 -34.96 24.24
C SER A 28 9.15 -34.88 22.75
N ILE A 29 8.03 -35.46 22.34
CA ILE A 29 7.55 -35.31 20.95
C ILE A 29 6.82 -33.97 20.88
N VAL A 30 7.21 -33.12 19.96
CA VAL A 30 6.61 -31.79 19.77
C VAL A 30 6.08 -31.71 18.35
N GLU A 31 4.77 -31.55 18.23
CA GLU A 31 4.10 -31.32 16.94
C GLU A 31 3.52 -29.90 16.92
N CYS A 32 3.68 -29.21 15.78
CA CYS A 32 3.21 -27.84 15.60
C CYS A 32 2.33 -27.74 14.35
N MET A 33 1.14 -27.18 14.51
CA MET A 33 0.23 -26.90 13.40
C MET A 33 0.02 -25.38 13.30
N ASP A 34 0.36 -24.79 12.15
CA ASP A 34 0.09 -23.38 11.87
C ASP A 34 -1.40 -23.17 11.55
N PHE A 35 -1.96 -22.04 11.98
CA PHE A 35 -3.27 -21.58 11.54
C PHE A 35 -3.28 -20.08 11.30
N VAL A 36 -4.17 -19.62 10.42
CA VAL A 36 -4.26 -18.21 10.00
C VAL A 36 -5.35 -17.51 10.78
N VAL A 37 -5.01 -16.36 11.35
CA VAL A 37 -5.95 -15.41 11.95
C VAL A 37 -6.17 -14.28 10.95
N ARG A 38 -7.43 -13.91 10.70
CA ARG A 38 -7.84 -12.72 9.94
C ARG A 38 -8.67 -11.80 10.82
N ASN A 39 -8.42 -10.50 10.74
CA ASN A 39 -9.19 -9.49 11.45
C ASN A 39 -10.02 -8.68 10.46
N TYR A 40 -11.30 -8.56 10.75
CA TYR A 40 -12.25 -7.81 9.94
C TYR A 40 -12.49 -6.43 10.56
N MET A 41 -12.66 -5.42 9.71
CA MET A 41 -13.03 -4.07 10.11
C MET A 41 -14.29 -3.65 9.37
N PRO A 42 -15.24 -2.99 10.05
CA PRO A 42 -16.40 -2.41 9.38
C PRO A 42 -15.93 -1.31 8.42
N ALA A 43 -16.78 -0.99 7.42
CA ALA A 43 -16.53 0.12 6.54
C ALA A 43 -16.32 1.42 7.36
N PRO A 44 -15.31 2.24 7.03
CA PRO A 44 -15.05 3.47 7.76
C PRO A 44 -16.20 4.45 7.57
N THR A 45 -16.70 5.02 8.67
CA THR A 45 -17.78 6.01 8.66
C THR A 45 -17.41 7.30 7.92
N ILE A 46 -16.12 7.64 7.93
CA ILE A 46 -15.56 8.82 7.24
C ILE A 46 -14.47 8.35 6.29
N ASN A 47 -14.65 8.69 5.01
CA ASN A 47 -13.71 8.41 3.94
C ASN A 47 -13.62 9.63 3.01
N ASN A 48 -12.68 10.51 3.30
CA ASN A 48 -12.49 11.73 2.54
C ASN A 48 -11.73 11.47 1.24
N SER A 49 -11.99 12.28 0.23
CA SER A 49 -11.13 12.35 -0.95
C SER A 49 -9.76 12.91 -0.58
N ILE A 50 -8.76 12.53 -1.34
CA ILE A 50 -7.40 13.04 -1.20
C ILE A 50 -7.01 13.69 -2.51
N LYS A 51 -6.34 14.84 -2.40
CA LYS A 51 -5.65 15.52 -3.49
C LYS A 51 -4.15 15.42 -3.28
N MET A 52 -3.45 14.88 -4.26
CA MET A 52 -2.00 14.80 -4.29
C MET A 52 -1.48 15.69 -5.40
N GLU A 53 -0.67 16.69 -5.03
CA GLU A 53 -0.16 17.70 -5.95
C GLU A 53 1.35 17.52 -6.19
N VAL A 54 1.73 17.62 -7.46
CA VAL A 54 3.12 17.68 -7.91
C VAL A 54 3.33 19.03 -8.59
N GLY A 55 3.99 19.93 -7.88
CA GLY A 55 4.27 21.29 -8.33
C GLY A 55 5.78 21.54 -8.41
N ILE A 56 6.24 21.97 -9.58
CA ILE A 56 7.54 22.58 -9.82
C ILE A 56 7.25 24.00 -10.28
N GLU A 57 7.83 24.96 -9.57
CA GLU A 57 7.63 26.38 -9.83
C GLU A 57 7.84 26.71 -11.32
N ASP A 58 6.88 27.43 -11.89
CA ASP A 58 6.83 27.85 -13.29
C ASP A 58 6.95 26.76 -14.37
N CYS A 59 7.01 25.48 -13.99
CA CYS A 59 7.36 24.40 -14.93
C CYS A 59 6.28 23.32 -15.03
N LEU A 60 5.75 22.86 -13.90
CA LEU A 60 4.83 21.73 -13.86
C LEU A 60 3.88 21.88 -12.68
N HIS A 61 2.59 21.72 -12.92
CA HIS A 61 1.61 21.63 -11.85
C HIS A 61 0.55 20.61 -12.24
N ILE A 62 0.57 19.47 -11.55
CA ILE A 62 -0.36 18.35 -11.74
C ILE A 62 -1.05 18.06 -10.43
N GLU A 63 -2.37 17.89 -10.48
CA GLU A 63 -3.17 17.41 -9.35
C GLU A 63 -3.69 16.02 -9.65
N PHE A 64 -3.53 15.09 -8.72
CA PHE A 64 -4.19 13.80 -8.73
C PHE A 64 -5.20 13.73 -7.59
N GLU A 65 -6.47 13.71 -7.93
CA GLU A 65 -7.58 13.58 -6.97
C GLU A 65 -8.13 12.16 -7.02
N TYR A 66 -8.35 11.55 -5.86
CA TYR A 66 -9.01 10.24 -5.76
C TYR A 66 -9.99 10.19 -4.59
N GLY A 67 -11.06 9.40 -4.77
CA GLY A 67 -12.30 9.54 -3.99
C GLY A 67 -12.26 9.05 -2.54
N LYS A 68 -11.25 8.26 -2.15
CA LYS A 68 -11.18 7.63 -0.83
C LYS A 68 -9.73 7.66 -0.29
N SER A 69 -9.59 7.78 1.03
CA SER A 69 -8.33 7.60 1.76
C SER A 69 -8.16 6.16 2.27
N LYS A 70 -9.28 5.46 2.43
CA LYS A 70 -9.36 4.10 2.97
C LYS A 70 -10.00 3.17 1.95
N TYR A 71 -9.33 2.08 1.63
CA TYR A 71 -9.76 1.11 0.62
C TYR A 71 -9.85 -0.29 1.21
N HIS A 72 -10.86 -1.04 0.79
CA HIS A 72 -10.87 -2.47 1.07
C HIS A 72 -9.91 -3.22 0.13
N LEU A 73 -9.45 -4.40 0.53
CA LEU A 73 -8.48 -5.22 -0.23
C LEU A 73 -8.83 -5.46 -1.70
N LYS A 74 -10.12 -5.58 -2.06
CA LYS A 74 -10.57 -5.75 -3.46
C LYS A 74 -11.31 -4.52 -4.00
N ASP A 75 -11.14 -3.35 -3.37
CA ASP A 75 -11.77 -2.10 -3.79
C ASP A 75 -11.09 -1.56 -5.06
N VAL A 76 -11.65 -0.49 -5.62
CA VAL A 76 -11.13 0.19 -6.81
C VAL A 76 -10.77 1.61 -6.45
N ILE A 77 -9.55 2.01 -6.76
CA ILE A 77 -9.10 3.39 -6.65
C ILE A 77 -9.58 4.10 -7.91
N ILE A 78 -10.54 4.99 -7.73
CA ILE A 78 -11.08 5.85 -8.78
C ILE A 78 -10.60 7.27 -8.51
N GLY A 79 -9.95 7.85 -9.51
CA GLY A 79 -9.41 9.19 -9.43
C GLY A 79 -9.31 9.87 -10.79
N LYS A 80 -8.79 11.08 -10.78
CA LYS A 80 -8.62 11.90 -11.96
C LYS A 80 -7.39 12.77 -11.79
N ILE A 81 -6.57 12.79 -12.84
CA ILE A 81 -5.38 13.63 -12.94
C ILE A 81 -5.77 14.89 -13.71
N TYR A 82 -5.35 16.05 -13.24
CA TYR A 82 -5.54 17.34 -13.87
C TYR A 82 -4.20 18.00 -14.16
N PHE A 83 -4.02 18.47 -15.39
CA PHE A 83 -2.82 19.17 -15.83
C PHE A 83 -3.06 20.68 -15.77
N LEU A 84 -2.65 21.33 -14.67
CA LEU A 84 -2.85 22.77 -14.47
C LEU A 84 -1.78 23.62 -15.18
N LEU A 85 -0.53 23.13 -15.19
CA LEU A 85 0.60 23.75 -15.87
C LEU A 85 1.52 22.65 -16.39
N VAL A 86 1.87 22.71 -17.68
CA VAL A 86 2.82 21.79 -18.30
C VAL A 86 3.72 22.61 -19.22
N ARG A 87 4.94 22.93 -18.77
CA ARG A 87 5.99 23.55 -19.58
C ARG A 87 7.17 22.63 -19.86
N ILE A 88 7.27 21.51 -19.13
CA ILE A 88 8.24 20.44 -19.36
C ILE A 88 7.54 19.33 -20.16
N LYS A 89 8.25 18.76 -21.13
CA LYS A 89 7.76 17.60 -21.88
C LYS A 89 7.89 16.33 -21.03
N ILE A 90 6.76 15.72 -20.73
CA ILE A 90 6.68 14.45 -20.01
C ILE A 90 6.87 13.30 -21.02
N LYS A 91 7.68 12.32 -20.64
CA LYS A 91 7.93 11.10 -21.39
C LYS A 91 6.96 10.00 -20.94
N THR A 92 6.98 9.68 -19.65
CA THR A 92 6.05 8.69 -19.06
C THR A 92 5.46 9.17 -17.74
N MET A 93 4.24 8.71 -17.47
CA MET A 93 3.56 8.91 -16.20
C MET A 93 3.03 7.57 -15.69
N GLU A 94 3.29 7.28 -14.42
CA GLU A 94 3.01 5.98 -13.82
C GLU A 94 2.47 6.15 -12.41
N LEU A 95 1.51 5.30 -12.02
CA LEU A 95 1.00 5.18 -10.67
C LEU A 95 1.42 3.84 -10.09
N GLU A 96 2.15 3.89 -8.98
CA GLU A 96 2.63 2.71 -8.28
C GLU A 96 1.89 2.52 -6.95
N VAL A 97 1.58 1.28 -6.60
CA VAL A 97 1.19 0.92 -5.23
C VAL A 97 2.42 0.34 -4.55
N ARG A 98 2.89 1.01 -3.49
CA ARG A 98 4.06 0.58 -2.73
C ARG A 98 3.65 0.10 -1.34
N ARG A 99 4.21 -1.04 -0.93
CA ARG A 99 4.14 -1.54 0.45
C ARG A 99 5.43 -1.17 1.16
N ARG A 100 5.31 -0.54 2.33
CA ARG A 100 6.43 -0.25 3.22
C ARG A 100 6.29 -1.06 4.49
N GLU A 101 7.20 -2.02 4.69
CA GLU A 101 7.34 -2.78 5.92
C GLU A 101 8.43 -2.13 6.78
N SER A 102 8.08 -1.73 7.99
CA SER A 102 9.04 -1.19 8.96
C SER A 102 9.11 -2.15 10.14
N THR A 103 10.28 -2.71 10.42
CA THR A 103 10.51 -3.73 11.46
C THR A 103 11.60 -3.27 12.41
N GLY A 104 11.43 -3.55 13.70
CA GLY A 104 12.36 -3.17 14.77
C GLY A 104 11.80 -2.07 15.67
N SER A 105 12.59 -1.69 16.67
CA SER A 105 12.21 -0.71 17.68
C SER A 105 13.39 0.24 17.96
N GLY A 106 13.10 1.52 18.15
CA GLY A 106 14.12 2.53 18.43
C GLY A 106 15.13 2.72 17.29
N THR A 107 16.41 2.71 17.61
CA THR A 107 17.52 2.98 16.67
C THR A 107 17.74 1.87 15.64
N ASN A 108 17.20 0.66 15.87
CA ASN A 108 17.38 -0.50 15.00
C ASN A 108 16.13 -0.75 14.14
N THR A 109 15.63 0.31 13.50
CA THR A 109 14.48 0.22 12.58
C THR A 109 14.95 -0.06 11.16
N TYR A 110 14.47 -1.16 10.59
CA TYR A 110 14.69 -1.56 9.21
C TYR A 110 13.44 -1.26 8.40
N VAL A 111 13.60 -0.60 7.25
CA VAL A 111 12.47 -0.23 6.38
C VAL A 111 12.68 -0.85 5.02
N GLU A 112 11.80 -1.77 4.66
CA GLU A 112 11.72 -2.36 3.33
C GLU A 112 10.57 -1.72 2.55
N THR A 113 10.82 -1.34 1.31
CA THR A 113 9.79 -0.81 0.40
C THR A 113 9.74 -1.65 -0.86
N GLU A 114 8.57 -2.20 -1.14
CA GLU A 114 8.29 -3.06 -2.28
C GLU A 114 7.23 -2.39 -3.17
N THR A 115 7.43 -2.45 -4.49
CA THR A 115 6.44 -1.97 -5.46
C THR A 115 5.56 -3.15 -5.87
N LEU A 116 4.30 -3.14 -5.42
CA LEU A 116 3.34 -4.22 -5.66
C LEU A 116 2.67 -4.11 -7.02
N SER A 117 2.48 -2.88 -7.50
CA SER A 117 1.89 -2.64 -8.81
C SER A 117 2.52 -1.44 -9.47
N LYS A 118 2.60 -1.50 -10.80
CA LYS A 118 2.99 -0.41 -11.67
C LYS A 118 1.89 -0.23 -12.72
N PHE A 119 1.24 0.92 -12.72
CA PHE A 119 0.15 1.24 -13.64
C PHE A 119 0.57 2.41 -14.52
N GLU A 120 0.82 2.14 -15.79
CA GLU A 120 1.23 3.15 -16.76
C GLU A 120 0.01 3.98 -17.16
N LEU A 121 0.06 5.27 -16.85
CA LEU A 121 -1.07 6.20 -16.99
C LEU A 121 -1.06 6.89 -18.35
N MET A 122 0.14 7.25 -18.82
CA MET A 122 0.31 8.06 -20.02
C MET A 122 1.67 7.82 -20.66
N ASP A 123 1.66 7.79 -21.99
CA ASP A 123 2.82 7.94 -22.86
C ASP A 123 2.57 9.16 -23.78
N GLY A 124 3.41 10.19 -23.67
CA GLY A 124 3.30 11.43 -24.47
C GLY A 124 3.16 12.74 -23.69
N VAL A 125 2.94 13.83 -24.42
CA VAL A 125 2.97 15.21 -23.88
C VAL A 125 1.54 15.72 -23.63
N PRO A 126 1.10 15.83 -22.36
CA PRO A 126 -0.22 16.36 -22.03
C PRO A 126 -0.27 17.88 -22.25
N VAL A 127 -1.44 18.40 -22.57
CA VAL A 127 -1.66 19.86 -22.64
C VAL A 127 -2.37 20.39 -21.41
N ARG A 128 -2.15 21.67 -21.12
CA ARG A 128 -2.81 22.36 -20.02
C ARG A 128 -4.34 22.26 -20.16
N GLY A 129 -5.00 21.88 -19.08
CA GLY A 129 -6.46 21.74 -19.01
C GLY A 129 -6.96 20.32 -19.34
N GLU A 130 -6.09 19.43 -19.80
CA GLU A 130 -6.46 18.02 -19.96
C GLU A 130 -6.65 17.32 -18.63
N SER A 131 -7.37 16.20 -18.68
CA SER A 131 -7.55 15.35 -17.53
C SER A 131 -7.63 13.89 -17.91
N ILE A 132 -6.96 13.03 -17.14
CA ILE A 132 -6.91 11.59 -17.35
C ILE A 132 -7.67 10.90 -16.21
N PRO A 133 -8.75 10.15 -16.51
CA PRO A 133 -9.42 9.34 -15.50
C PRO A 133 -8.56 8.13 -15.14
N VAL A 134 -8.48 7.82 -13.85
CA VAL A 134 -7.69 6.70 -13.30
C VAL A 134 -8.62 5.71 -12.63
N ARG A 135 -8.48 4.42 -12.98
CA ARG A 135 -9.22 3.32 -12.36
C ARG A 135 -8.29 2.14 -12.12
N LEU A 136 -7.82 2.00 -10.87
CA LEU A 136 -6.91 0.93 -10.46
C LEU A 136 -7.64 -0.08 -9.56
N PHE A 137 -7.72 -1.33 -10.00
CA PHE A 137 -8.33 -2.42 -9.24
C PHE A 137 -7.32 -3.00 -8.25
N LEU A 138 -7.69 -3.11 -6.98
CA LEU A 138 -6.81 -3.67 -5.95
C LEU A 138 -6.86 -5.20 -5.86
N SER A 139 -7.96 -5.80 -6.34
CA SER A 139 -8.20 -7.25 -6.26
C SER A 139 -7.11 -8.15 -6.84
N PRO A 140 -6.40 -7.80 -7.94
CA PRO A 140 -5.36 -8.66 -8.49
C PRO A 140 -4.06 -8.66 -7.67
N TYR A 141 -3.89 -7.69 -6.76
CA TYR A 141 -2.66 -7.53 -6.00
C TYR A 141 -2.76 -8.26 -4.65
N GLU A 142 -1.67 -8.91 -4.24
CA GLU A 142 -1.57 -9.62 -2.97
C GLU A 142 -1.38 -8.64 -1.79
N LEU A 143 -2.43 -7.86 -1.52
CA LEU A 143 -2.46 -6.90 -0.44
C LEU A 143 -2.83 -7.56 0.89
N THR A 144 -2.29 -6.99 1.96
CA THR A 144 -2.73 -7.21 3.33
C THR A 144 -3.37 -5.94 3.87
N PRO A 145 -4.15 -6.00 4.95
CA PRO A 145 -4.51 -4.81 5.69
C PRO A 145 -3.29 -3.98 6.10
N THR A 146 -3.49 -2.68 6.30
CA THR A 146 -2.52 -1.80 6.90
C THR A 146 -2.35 -2.14 8.38
N TYR A 147 -1.11 -2.33 8.80
CA TYR A 147 -0.78 -2.68 10.17
C TYR A 147 -0.01 -1.53 10.81
N TYR A 148 -0.62 -0.87 11.80
CA TYR A 148 0.02 0.22 12.54
C TYR A 148 0.58 -0.30 13.86
N ASN A 149 1.90 -0.21 14.01
CA ASN A 149 2.62 -0.43 15.26
C ASN A 149 2.22 -1.72 16.00
N ILE A 150 2.29 -2.85 15.30
CA ILE A 150 1.91 -4.16 15.85
C ILE A 150 2.88 -4.55 16.95
N ASN A 151 2.37 -4.50 18.19
CA ASN A 151 3.10 -4.81 19.42
C ASN A 151 4.45 -4.10 19.52
N ASN A 152 4.55 -2.84 19.04
CA ASN A 152 5.80 -2.06 18.99
C ASN A 152 6.95 -2.70 18.19
N LYS A 153 6.66 -3.69 17.33
CA LYS A 153 7.68 -4.46 16.60
C LYS A 153 7.72 -4.16 15.11
N PHE A 154 6.57 -3.95 14.48
CA PHE A 154 6.54 -3.66 13.06
C PHE A 154 5.30 -2.89 12.62
N SER A 155 5.37 -2.29 11.44
CA SER A 155 4.25 -1.68 10.73
C SER A 155 4.30 -2.04 9.25
N VAL A 156 3.12 -2.14 8.63
CA VAL A 156 2.97 -2.35 7.19
C VAL A 156 2.05 -1.26 6.67
N LYS A 157 2.56 -0.40 5.80
CA LYS A 157 1.86 0.74 5.24
C LYS A 157 1.80 0.67 3.72
N TYR A 158 0.76 1.26 3.15
CA TYR A 158 0.57 1.32 1.71
C TYR A 158 0.61 2.77 1.23
N TYR A 159 1.25 2.99 0.09
CA TYR A 159 1.41 4.30 -0.51
C TYR A 159 1.01 4.25 -1.98
N LEU A 160 0.26 5.25 -2.41
CA LEU A 160 0.17 5.59 -3.83
C LEU A 160 1.34 6.49 -4.16
N ASN A 161 2.15 6.07 -5.12
CA ASN A 161 3.30 6.81 -5.57
C ASN A 161 3.10 7.19 -7.03
N LEU A 162 2.87 8.47 -7.29
CA LEU A 162 2.80 9.00 -8.64
C LEU A 162 4.20 9.34 -9.11
N VAL A 163 4.62 8.75 -10.23
CA VAL A 163 5.94 8.90 -10.82
C VAL A 163 5.80 9.54 -12.19
N LEU A 164 6.61 10.56 -12.45
CA LEU A 164 6.73 11.22 -13.75
C LEU A 164 8.18 11.20 -14.19
N VAL A 165 8.39 10.96 -15.48
CA VAL A 165 9.70 11.02 -16.13
C VAL A 165 9.59 11.97 -17.30
N ASP A 166 10.54 12.90 -17.44
CA ASP A 166 10.59 13.82 -18.58
C ASP A 166 11.52 13.34 -19.71
N GLU A 167 11.61 14.10 -20.80
CA GLU A 167 12.50 13.79 -21.93
C GLU A 167 14.00 13.80 -21.55
N GLU A 168 14.38 14.47 -20.46
CA GLU A 168 15.76 14.51 -19.95
C GLU A 168 16.05 13.39 -18.93
N ASP A 169 15.15 12.40 -18.83
CA ASP A 169 15.17 11.30 -17.87
C ASP A 169 15.21 11.75 -16.39
N ARG A 170 14.78 12.99 -16.09
CA ARG A 170 14.58 13.46 -14.71
C ARG A 170 13.30 12.84 -14.16
N ARG A 171 13.38 12.35 -12.92
CA ARG A 171 12.29 11.65 -12.24
C ARG A 171 11.69 12.52 -11.14
N TYR A 172 10.40 12.76 -11.23
CA TYR A 172 9.60 13.42 -10.20
C TYR A 172 8.66 12.41 -9.58
N PHE A 173 8.51 12.44 -8.26
CA PHE A 173 7.59 11.55 -7.60
C PHE A 173 6.94 12.19 -6.39
N LYS A 174 5.71 11.80 -6.13
CA LYS A 174 4.96 12.16 -4.92
C LYS A 174 4.26 10.93 -4.40
N GLN A 175 4.42 10.70 -3.10
CA GLN A 175 3.81 9.57 -2.41
C GLN A 175 2.79 10.08 -1.40
N GLN A 176 1.68 9.35 -1.29
CA GLN A 176 0.62 9.61 -0.33
C GLN A 176 0.16 8.30 0.31
N GLU A 177 0.06 8.28 1.63
CA GLU A 177 -0.35 7.08 2.38
C GLU A 177 -1.84 6.79 2.14
N ILE A 178 -2.16 5.52 1.90
CA ILE A 178 -3.52 4.99 1.88
C ILE A 178 -3.68 3.92 2.94
N THR A 179 -4.87 3.82 3.53
CA THR A 179 -5.18 2.76 4.48
C THR A 179 -5.93 1.65 3.78
N VAL A 180 -5.44 0.42 3.89
CA VAL A 180 -6.07 -0.78 3.34
C VAL A 180 -6.68 -1.59 4.49
N TYR A 181 -7.90 -2.06 4.34
CA TYR A 181 -8.60 -2.84 5.39
C TYR A 181 -9.36 -4.04 4.80
N ARG A 182 -9.69 -5.00 5.67
CA ARG A 182 -10.46 -6.20 5.31
C ARG A 182 -11.90 -6.03 5.78
N LEU A 183 -12.84 -6.00 4.84
CA LEU A 183 -14.28 -6.04 5.14
C LEU A 183 -14.70 -7.43 5.59
N ASN A 184 -15.70 -7.48 6.48
CA ASN A 184 -16.36 -8.72 6.86
C ASN A 184 -17.08 -9.32 5.65
N GLU A 185 -17.04 -10.64 5.50
CA GLU A 185 -17.61 -11.35 4.33
C GLU A 185 -19.14 -11.22 4.22
N ASN A 186 -19.80 -10.81 5.32
CA ASN A 186 -21.24 -10.53 5.35
C ASN A 186 -21.60 -9.10 4.93
N ASP A 187 -20.62 -8.18 4.84
CA ASP A 187 -20.80 -6.76 4.52
C ASP A 187 -20.36 -6.41 3.07
N SER A 188 -20.02 -7.42 2.26
CA SER A 188 -19.52 -7.29 0.88
C SER A 188 -20.58 -7.52 -0.17
#